data_AF-L0J6B5-F1
#
_entry.id   AF-L0J6B5-F1
#
_cell.length_a   1.000
_cell.length_b   1.000
_cell.length_c   1.000
_cell.angle_alpha   90.00
_cell.angle_beta   90.00
_cell.angle_gamma   90.00
#
_symmetry.space_group_name_H-M   'P 1'
#
loop_
_entity.id
_entity.type
_entity.pdbx_description
1 polymer ?
#
loop_
_entity_poly.entity_id
_entity_poly.type
_entity_poly.pdbx_seq_one_letter_code
_entity_poly.pdbx_strand_id
1 'polypeptide(L)' 'MMSTSDLVTEHDRLVRNIGTYIDDTKHDRLLAVADAIAERAHSGDPAAKDYGIYL' A
#
# COMPACT_ATOMS: atom_id res chain seq x y z
N MET A 1 3.13 14.00 5.22
CA MET A 1 2.47 12.67 5.19
C MET A 1 1.94 12.45 3.78
N MET A 2 2.11 11.25 3.21
CA MET A 2 1.51 10.89 1.91
C MET A 2 -0.03 10.85 2.02
N SER A 3 -0.75 11.21 0.96
CA SER A 3 -2.21 11.02 0.91
C SER A 3 -2.56 9.54 0.72
N THR A 4 -3.83 9.16 0.92
CA THR A 4 -4.27 7.77 0.75
C THR A 4 -4.19 7.35 -0.70
N SER A 5 -4.50 8.26 -1.63
CA SER A 5 -4.31 8.06 -3.07
C SER A 5 -2.85 7.84 -3.45
N ASP A 6 -1.91 8.52 -2.80
CA ASP A 6 -0.47 8.31 -3.03
C ASP A 6 -0.02 6.93 -2.54
N LEU A 7 -0.53 6.48 -1.38
CA LEU A 7 -0.24 5.15 -0.87
C LEU A 7 -0.76 4.05 -1.81
N VAL A 8 -2.00 4.17 -2.27
CA VAL A 8 -2.60 3.24 -3.23
C VAL A 8 -1.81 3.20 -4.53
N THR A 9 -1.44 4.37 -5.06
CA THR A 9 -0.65 4.47 -6.30
C THR A 9 0.73 3.82 -6.14
N GLU A 10 1.37 4.01 -4.98
CA GLU A 10 2.66 3.40 -4.68
C GLU A 10 2.55 1.89 -4.50
N HIS A 11 1.50 1.41 -3.83
CA HIS A 11 1.22 -0.02 -3.69
C HIS A 11 1.06 -0.68 -5.07
N ASP A 12 0.22 -0.12 -5.93
CA ASP A 12 0.00 -0.59 -7.30
C ASP A 12 1.32 -0.64 -8.11
N ARG A 13 2.15 0.40 -7.98
CA ARG A 13 3.45 0.48 -8.65
C ARG A 13 4.39 -0.63 -8.20
N LEU A 14 4.43 -0.91 -6.89
CA LEU A 14 5.28 -1.94 -6.30
C LEU A 14 4.81 -3.35 -6.67
N VAL A 15 3.50 -3.63 -6.59
CA VAL A 15 2.92 -4.93 -6.97
C VAL A 15 3.17 -5.27 -8.44
N ARG A 16 3.08 -4.28 -9.35
CA ARG A 16 3.30 -4.48 -10.79
C ARG A 16 4.77 -4.71 -11.16
N ASN A 17 5.71 -4.37 -10.28
CA ASN A 17 7.13 -4.58 -10.52
C ASN A 17 7.55 -5.94 -9.95
N ILE A 18 7.86 -6.90 -10.82
CA ILE A 18 8.27 -8.25 -10.39
C ILE A 18 9.55 -8.23 -9.52
N GLY A 19 10.42 -7.25 -9.71
CA GLY A 19 11.62 -7.06 -8.89
C GLY A 19 11.31 -6.70 -7.44
N THR A 20 10.09 -6.25 -7.12
CA THR A 20 9.66 -5.95 -5.76
C THR A 20 9.68 -7.18 -4.85
N TYR A 21 9.39 -8.37 -5.38
CA TYR A 21 9.34 -9.61 -4.58
C TYR A 21 10.70 -10.29 -4.42
N ILE A 22 11.73 -9.78 -5.09
CA ILE A 22 13.10 -10.33 -5.09
C ILE A 22 14.04 -9.38 -4.34
N ASP A 23 13.78 -8.08 -4.41
CA ASP A 23 14.53 -7.04 -3.73
C ASP A 23 13.90 -6.77 -2.36
N ASP A 24 14.58 -7.20 -1.30
CA ASP A 24 14.11 -7.08 0.10
C ASP A 24 13.71 -5.64 0.46
N THR A 25 14.44 -4.64 -0.03
CA THR A 25 14.11 -3.22 0.27
C THR A 25 12.80 -2.80 -0.38
N LYS A 26 12.54 -3.24 -1.61
CA LYS A 26 11.25 -2.99 -2.27
C LYS A 26 10.13 -3.80 -1.65
N HIS A 27 10.41 -5.03 -1.21
CA HIS A 27 9.43 -5.87 -0.53
C HIS A 27 9.01 -5.27 0.81
N ASP A 28 9.97 -4.85 1.64
CA ASP A 28 9.70 -4.16 2.90
C ASP A 28 8.91 -2.87 2.67
N ARG A 29 9.21 -2.14 1.58
CA ARG A 29 8.45 -0.95 1.21
C ARG A 29 7.01 -1.28 0.83
N LEU A 30 6.78 -2.38 0.11
CA LEU A 30 5.43 -2.84 -0.24
C LEU A 30 4.62 -3.15 1.02
N LEU A 31 5.20 -3.89 1.96
CA LEU A 31 4.57 -4.22 3.24
C LEU A 31 4.24 -2.96 4.05
N ALA A 32 5.19 -2.04 4.18
CA ALA A 32 4.98 -0.79 4.91
C ALA A 32 3.87 0.10 4.30
N VAL A 33 3.73 0.08 2.96
CA VAL A 33 2.65 0.81 2.29
C VAL A 33 1.31 0.11 2.52
N ALA A 34 1.26 -1.22 2.46
CA ALA A 34 0.06 -1.99 2.75
C ALA A 34 -0.43 -1.77 4.19
N ASP A 35 0.48 -1.81 5.17
CA ASP A 35 0.18 -1.53 6.58
C ASP A 35 -0.39 -0.12 6.77
N ALA A 36 0.21 0.89 6.13
CA ALA A 36 -0.28 2.27 6.20
C ALA A 36 -1.69 2.44 5.60
N ILE A 37 -2.03 1.66 4.56
CA ILE A 37 -3.39 1.64 4.00
C ILE A 37 -4.35 0.96 5.00
N ALA A 38 -3.96 -0.18 5.57
CA ALA A 38 -4.76 -0.90 6.56
C ALA A 38 -5.06 -0.06 7.81
N GLU A 39 -4.07 0.66 8.33
CA GLU A 39 -4.24 1.58 9.47
C GLU A 39 -5.24 2.69 9.16
N ARG A 40 -5.22 3.25 7.95
CA ARG A 40 -6.18 4.29 7.53
C ARG A 40 -7.58 3.73 7.34
N ALA A 41 -7.68 2.54 6.76
CA ALA A 41 -8.95 1.83 6.64
C ALA A 41 -9.57 1.59 8.03
N HIS A 42 -8.76 1.14 8.98
CA HIS A 42 -9.15 0.97 10.38
C HIS A 42 -9.57 2.30 11.03
N SER A 43 -8.88 3.39 10.72
CA SER A 43 -9.17 4.75 11.21
C SER A 43 -10.39 5.40 10.55
N GLY A 44 -11.00 4.77 9.55
CA GLY A 44 -12.24 5.25 8.94
C GLY A 44 -12.08 5.97 7.60
N ASP A 45 -10.87 6.04 7.03
CA ASP A 45 -10.66 6.65 5.70
C ASP A 45 -11.42 5.84 4.63
N PRO A 46 -12.41 6.43 3.93
CA PRO A 46 -13.21 5.71 2.94
C PRO A 46 -12.39 5.18 1.77
N ALA A 47 -11.42 5.94 1.28
CA ALA A 47 -10.58 5.53 0.14
C ALA A 47 -9.67 4.36 0.53
N ALA A 48 -9.17 4.34 1.76
CA ALA A 48 -8.39 3.22 2.27
C ALA A 48 -9.26 1.98 2.53
N LYS A 49 -10.49 2.15 3.03
CA LYS A 49 -11.43 1.03 3.23
C LYS A 49 -11.79 0.33 1.94
N ASP A 50 -12.12 1.11 0.90
CA ASP A 50 -12.46 0.55 -0.41
C ASP A 50 -11.28 -0.26 -0.98
N TYR A 51 -10.05 0.25 -0.83
CA TYR A 51 -8.87 -0.43 -1.33
C TYR A 51 -8.43 -1.62 -0.46
N GLY A 52 -8.52 -1.51 0.87
CA GLY A 52 -8.10 -2.54 1.82
C GLY A 52 -8.91 -3.84 1.76
N ILE A 53 -10.09 -3.82 1.12
CA ILE A 53 -10.85 -5.05 0.79
C ILE A 53 -10.12 -5.92 -0.24
N TYR A 54 -9.22 -5.32 -1.04
CA TYR A 54 -8.50 -5.98 -2.13
C TYR A 54 -7.02 -6.26 -1.82
N LEU A 55 -6.53 -5.85 -0.65
CA LEU A 55 -5.21 -6.19 -0.10
C LEU A 55 -5.24 -7.59 0.52
#